data_AF-A0A3N1H2C7-F1
#
_entry.id   AF-A0A3N1H2C7-F1
#
_cell.length_a   1.000
_cell.length_b   1.000
_cell.length_c   1.000
_cell.angle_alpha   90.00
_cell.angle_beta   90.00
_cell.angle_gamma   90.00
#
_symmetry.space_group_name_H-M   'P 1'
#
loop_
_entity.id
_entity.type
_entity.pdbx_description
1 polymer ?
#
loop_
_entity_poly.entity_id
_entity_poly.type
_entity_poly.pdbx_seq_one_letter_code
_entity_poly.pdbx_strand_id
1 'polypeptide(L)'
;MSSAETRMTGDRVPDGQGPGSHVPVNRVPSGGVPVTEPVPLAGTVPATGAVPPTGAAPHPRAVPPTGATPPLGAVPPRGAVPPADEEEPTLGQLVGDLAEDLSRLMRQELELAKAEIRQEATKAGKAAGMLGAAGFAGYMTAVLLSFALAFGLGSFMGLGWATLVVAVLWGIGGFALYSTGRARLRKVNPKPERTIETLKEDAEWARHPTK
;
A
#
# COMPACT_ATOMS: atom_id res chain seq x y z
N MET A 1 -71.55 -34.55 47.56
CA MET A 1 -71.12 -33.18 47.94
C MET A 1 -70.03 -32.81 46.92
N SER A 2 -70.34 -32.10 45.84
CA SER A 2 -70.48 -30.62 45.73
C SER A 2 -69.16 -29.94 46.13
N SER A 3 -68.41 -29.16 45.35
CA SER A 3 -68.54 -28.51 44.02
C SER A 3 -67.12 -28.12 43.54
N ALA A 4 -66.86 -28.01 42.22
CA ALA A 4 -66.54 -26.78 41.46
C ALA A 4 -65.52 -25.82 42.11
N GLU A 5 -64.56 -25.16 41.45
CA GLU A 5 -64.60 -24.57 40.11
C GLU A 5 -63.20 -24.06 39.68
N THR A 6 -62.99 -24.08 38.37
CA THR A 6 -61.99 -23.42 37.52
C THR A 6 -61.84 -21.90 37.76
N ARG A 7 -60.62 -21.33 37.65
CA ARG A 7 -60.29 -20.21 36.71
C ARG A 7 -58.84 -19.70 36.72
N MET A 8 -58.43 -19.36 35.50
CA MET A 8 -57.21 -18.67 35.03
C MET A 8 -57.33 -17.14 35.10
N THR A 9 -56.20 -16.47 34.78
CA THR A 9 -56.01 -15.08 34.26
C THR A 9 -55.46 -14.13 35.33
N GLY A 10 -54.19 -13.70 35.25
CA GLY A 10 -53.72 -12.53 34.48
C GLY A 10 -53.62 -11.34 35.46
N ASP A 11 -52.76 -10.33 35.41
CA ASP A 11 -51.72 -9.82 34.55
C ASP A 11 -50.87 -8.86 35.45
N ARG A 12 -49.78 -8.33 34.90
CA ARG A 12 -48.65 -7.55 35.44
C ARG A 12 -48.89 -6.45 36.50
N VAL A 13 -47.77 -6.19 37.17
CA VAL A 13 -47.41 -5.15 38.17
C VAL A 13 -46.34 -4.23 37.51
N PRO A 14 -45.93 -3.08 38.08
CA PRO A 14 -46.56 -1.74 38.13
C PRO A 14 -45.78 -0.68 37.31
N ASP A 15 -46.38 0.50 37.11
CA ASP A 15 -45.76 1.67 36.49
C ASP A 15 -44.75 2.38 37.42
N GLY A 16 -43.55 2.63 36.90
CA GLY A 16 -42.48 3.39 37.55
C GLY A 16 -41.78 4.36 36.59
N GLN A 17 -42.22 5.62 36.66
CA GLN A 17 -41.46 6.90 36.63
C GLN A 17 -40.30 7.12 35.60
N GLY A 18 -40.40 8.21 34.82
CA GLY A 18 -39.35 8.75 33.93
C GLY A 18 -38.12 9.33 34.66
N PRO A 19 -37.06 9.76 33.95
CA PRO A 19 -37.04 11.12 33.38
C PRO A 19 -36.29 11.31 32.03
N GLY A 20 -36.67 12.38 31.32
CA GLY A 20 -35.84 13.23 30.45
C GLY A 20 -34.76 12.62 29.53
N SER A 21 -35.11 12.42 28.25
CA SER A 21 -34.11 12.27 27.18
C SER A 21 -34.04 13.55 26.32
N HIS A 22 -33.02 14.38 26.59
CA HIS A 22 -32.56 15.40 25.65
C HIS A 22 -31.95 14.70 24.42
N VAL A 23 -32.52 14.95 23.24
CA VAL A 23 -31.93 14.53 21.95
C VAL A 23 -31.14 15.72 21.39
N PRO A 24 -29.82 15.59 21.13
CA PRO A 24 -29.08 16.63 20.43
C PRO A 24 -29.43 16.61 18.93
N VAL A 25 -30.04 17.69 18.45
CA VAL A 25 -30.19 17.97 17.01
C VAL A 25 -28.82 18.34 16.46
N ASN A 26 -28.23 17.44 15.67
CA ASN A 26 -27.02 17.71 14.90
C ASN A 26 -27.38 18.55 13.67
N ARG A 27 -26.88 19.79 13.60
CA ARG A 27 -27.14 20.73 12.52
C ARG A 27 -26.14 20.45 11.38
N VAL A 28 -26.65 19.95 10.25
CA VAL A 28 -25.87 19.73 9.02
C VAL A 28 -25.48 21.09 8.41
N PRO A 29 -24.21 21.33 8.05
CA PRO A 29 -23.80 22.54 7.34
C PRO A 29 -24.18 22.45 5.85
N SER A 30 -24.93 23.45 5.37
CA SER A 30 -25.22 23.66 3.95
C SER A 30 -23.94 24.06 3.20
N GLY A 31 -23.33 23.11 2.49
CA GLY A 31 -22.24 23.33 1.52
C GLY A 31 -22.75 23.05 0.10
N GLY A 32 -22.38 23.91 -0.85
CA GLY A 32 -22.97 24.04 -2.19
C GLY A 32 -22.90 22.82 -3.12
N VAL A 33 -23.78 22.86 -4.12
CA VAL A 33 -23.92 21.91 -5.23
C VAL A 33 -22.68 21.93 -6.16
N PRO A 34 -22.07 20.77 -6.47
CA PRO A 34 -21.19 20.65 -7.63
C PRO A 34 -22.02 20.45 -8.92
N VAL A 35 -21.61 21.16 -9.96
CA VAL A 35 -22.11 21.07 -11.34
C VAL A 35 -21.86 19.67 -11.89
N THR A 36 -22.91 19.06 -12.46
CA THR A 36 -22.89 17.77 -13.17
C THR A 36 -22.28 17.91 -14.57
N GLU A 37 -21.26 17.11 -14.89
CA GLU A 37 -20.87 16.84 -16.28
C GLU A 37 -21.70 15.69 -16.89
N PRO A 38 -21.99 15.70 -18.20
CA PRO A 38 -22.83 14.69 -18.85
C PRO A 38 -22.11 13.36 -19.10
N VAL A 39 -22.86 12.28 -18.96
CA VAL A 39 -22.48 10.87 -19.18
C VAL A 39 -22.30 10.57 -20.67
N PRO A 40 -21.20 9.92 -21.12
CA PRO A 40 -21.13 9.36 -22.47
C PRO A 40 -21.86 8.01 -22.57
N LEU A 41 -22.78 7.91 -23.53
CA LEU A 41 -23.50 6.69 -23.91
C LEU A 41 -22.61 5.81 -24.81
N ALA A 42 -22.66 4.51 -24.58
CA ALA A 42 -21.84 3.46 -25.18
C ALA A 42 -21.96 3.33 -26.72
N GLY A 43 -20.83 2.97 -27.35
CA GLY A 43 -20.80 2.47 -28.73
C GLY A 43 -19.40 2.05 -29.20
N THR A 44 -19.25 0.74 -29.45
CA THR A 44 -18.21 0.05 -30.25
C THR A 44 -16.91 -0.42 -29.57
N VAL A 45 -16.67 -1.73 -29.70
CA VAL A 45 -15.51 -2.54 -29.31
C VAL A 45 -14.32 -2.34 -30.27
N PRO A 46 -13.08 -2.54 -29.81
CA PRO A 46 -12.10 -3.19 -30.69
C PRO A 46 -11.39 -4.39 -30.04
N ALA A 47 -11.00 -5.30 -30.93
CA ALA A 47 -10.30 -6.55 -30.68
C ALA A 47 -8.82 -6.35 -30.30
N THR A 48 -8.26 -7.42 -29.74
CA THR A 48 -6.84 -7.73 -29.54
C THR A 48 -5.88 -7.11 -30.57
N GLY A 49 -4.84 -6.42 -30.07
CA GLY A 49 -3.58 -6.15 -30.78
C GLY A 49 -3.41 -4.72 -31.30
N ALA A 50 -2.95 -3.80 -30.45
CA ALA A 50 -2.38 -2.53 -30.90
C ALA A 50 -1.27 -2.04 -29.96
N VAL A 51 -0.12 -1.77 -30.55
CA VAL A 51 1.05 -1.07 -30.02
C VAL A 51 0.61 0.32 -29.50
N PRO A 52 1.08 0.82 -28.33
CA PRO A 52 0.73 2.17 -27.91
C PRO A 52 1.28 3.21 -28.91
N PRO A 53 0.46 4.14 -29.41
CA PRO A 53 0.96 5.25 -30.19
C PRO A 53 1.78 6.19 -29.30
N THR A 54 3.05 6.37 -29.66
CA THR A 54 3.84 7.55 -29.34
C THR A 54 3.04 8.81 -29.69
N GLY A 55 2.72 9.64 -28.70
CA GLY A 55 1.97 10.87 -28.97
C GLY A 55 1.33 11.54 -27.76
N ALA A 56 2.12 11.89 -26.74
CA ALA A 56 1.77 12.99 -25.83
C ALA A 56 2.75 14.13 -26.09
N ALA A 57 2.33 15.09 -26.92
CA ALA A 57 3.09 16.29 -27.21
C ALA A 57 3.14 17.22 -25.97
N PRO A 58 4.25 17.95 -25.75
CA PRO A 58 4.34 18.98 -24.72
C PRO A 58 3.44 20.18 -25.05
N HIS A 59 2.98 20.89 -24.01
CA HIS A 59 2.23 22.14 -24.12
C HIS A 59 2.92 23.15 -25.06
N PRO A 60 2.18 23.85 -25.95
CA PRO A 60 2.74 24.91 -26.77
C PRO A 60 3.19 26.07 -25.88
N ARG A 61 4.49 26.31 -25.87
CA ARG A 61 5.13 27.51 -25.32
C ARG A 61 4.57 28.73 -26.07
N ALA A 62 4.00 29.70 -25.36
CA ALA A 62 3.64 30.99 -25.92
C ALA A 62 4.90 31.64 -26.52
N VAL A 63 4.86 31.87 -27.82
CA VAL A 63 5.86 32.67 -28.54
C VAL A 63 5.63 34.15 -28.17
N PRO A 64 6.62 34.87 -27.62
CA PRO A 64 6.48 36.31 -27.45
C PRO A 64 6.41 36.98 -28.84
N PRO A 65 5.61 38.03 -29.03
CA PRO A 65 5.56 38.74 -30.30
C PRO A 65 6.92 39.37 -30.61
N THR A 66 7.52 38.95 -31.72
CA THR A 66 8.65 39.62 -32.36
C THR A 66 8.19 40.99 -32.84
N GLY A 67 8.73 42.08 -32.27
CA GLY A 67 8.40 43.42 -32.77
C GLY A 67 8.71 44.65 -31.92
N ALA A 68 9.35 44.54 -30.75
CA ALA A 68 9.82 45.73 -30.03
C ALA A 68 11.35 45.81 -30.12
N THR A 69 11.86 46.64 -31.03
CA THR A 69 13.23 47.15 -30.95
C THR A 69 13.40 47.85 -29.61
N PRO A 70 14.30 47.41 -28.72
CA PRO A 70 14.65 48.21 -27.55
C PRO A 70 15.23 49.55 -28.05
N PRO A 71 14.87 50.70 -27.44
CA PRO A 71 15.50 51.96 -27.80
C PRO A 71 17.01 51.84 -27.55
N LEU A 72 17.82 51.87 -28.62
CA LEU A 72 19.23 52.15 -28.51
C LEU A 72 19.36 53.53 -27.85
N GLY A 73 19.89 53.60 -26.62
CA GLY A 73 20.33 54.88 -26.07
C GLY A 73 20.13 55.16 -24.58
N ALA A 74 19.79 54.18 -23.74
CA ALA A 74 19.94 54.36 -22.30
C ALA A 74 21.29 53.78 -21.86
N VAL A 75 22.34 54.60 -21.95
CA VAL A 75 23.61 54.32 -21.27
C VAL A 75 23.31 54.37 -19.77
N PRO A 76 23.46 53.27 -19.01
CA PRO A 76 23.33 53.34 -17.56
C PRO A 76 24.37 54.36 -17.05
N PRO A 77 24.04 55.22 -16.06
CA PRO A 77 25.02 56.12 -15.49
C PRO A 77 26.21 55.30 -15.00
N ARG A 78 27.34 55.48 -15.68
CA ARG A 78 28.62 54.87 -15.37
C ARG A 78 29.07 55.52 -14.05
N GLY A 79 28.81 54.88 -12.92
CA GLY A 79 29.08 55.50 -11.62
C GLY A 79 28.53 54.81 -10.38
N ALA A 80 27.66 53.80 -10.49
CA ALA A 80 27.40 52.89 -9.38
C ALA A 80 28.27 51.65 -9.55
N VAL A 81 29.56 51.79 -9.25
CA VAL A 81 30.41 50.65 -8.92
C VAL A 81 29.79 50.07 -7.64
N PRO A 82 29.14 48.89 -7.64
CA PRO A 82 28.92 48.19 -6.37
C PRO A 82 30.30 48.12 -5.70
N PRO A 83 30.44 48.41 -4.39
CA PRO A 83 31.74 48.43 -3.74
C PRO A 83 32.49 47.16 -4.16
N ALA A 84 33.56 47.35 -4.93
CA ALA A 84 34.40 46.29 -5.44
C ALA A 84 35.28 45.81 -4.29
N ASP A 85 34.62 45.23 -3.29
CA ASP A 85 35.18 44.22 -2.43
C ASP A 85 34.86 42.86 -3.08
N GLU A 86 35.14 42.72 -4.38
CA GLU A 86 35.24 41.40 -5.00
C GLU A 86 36.62 40.87 -4.67
N GLU A 87 36.79 40.49 -3.41
CA GLU A 87 37.85 39.55 -3.03
C GLU A 87 37.65 38.32 -3.92
N GLU A 88 38.63 38.04 -4.80
CA GLU A 88 38.64 36.79 -5.57
C GLU A 88 38.38 35.64 -4.58
N PRO A 89 37.37 34.78 -4.84
CA PRO A 89 36.97 33.77 -3.88
C PRO A 89 38.20 32.95 -3.53
N THR A 90 38.54 33.01 -2.24
CA THR A 90 39.75 32.35 -1.75
C THR A 90 39.63 30.85 -2.03
N LEU A 91 40.74 30.16 -2.28
CA LEU A 91 40.74 28.70 -2.51
C LEU A 91 40.02 27.93 -1.39
N GLY A 92 39.97 28.48 -0.18
CA GLY A 92 39.18 27.94 0.93
C GLY A 92 37.66 28.04 0.75
N GLN A 93 37.15 29.12 0.15
CA GLN A 93 35.72 29.26 -0.18
C GLN A 93 35.30 28.30 -1.28
N LEU A 94 36.09 28.13 -2.35
CA LEU A 94 35.79 27.20 -3.44
C LEU A 94 35.74 25.73 -2.97
N VAL A 95 36.64 25.34 -2.06
CA VAL A 95 36.63 24.00 -1.45
C VAL A 95 35.43 23.85 -0.50
N GLY A 96 35.08 24.91 0.24
CA GLY A 96 33.87 24.95 1.08
C GLY A 96 32.60 24.76 0.26
N ASP A 97 32.46 25.48 -0.85
CA ASP A 97 31.30 25.40 -1.75
C ASP A 97 31.18 24.02 -2.40
N LEU A 98 32.29 23.41 -2.83
CA LEU A 98 32.26 22.04 -3.37
C LEU A 98 31.89 21.00 -2.30
N ALA A 99 32.39 21.14 -1.07
CA ALA A 99 32.02 20.24 0.03
C ALA A 99 30.53 20.37 0.39
N GLU A 100 30.00 21.60 0.38
CA GLU A 100 28.59 21.91 0.56
C GLU A 100 27.74 21.26 -0.55
N ASP A 101 28.14 21.38 -1.81
CA ASP A 101 27.43 20.80 -2.95
C ASP A 101 27.46 19.26 -2.96
N LEU A 102 28.60 18.65 -2.62
CA LEU A 102 28.71 17.20 -2.45
C LEU A 102 27.84 16.72 -1.28
N SER A 103 27.79 17.48 -0.18
CA SER A 103 26.90 17.19 0.97
C SER A 103 25.43 17.26 0.57
N ARG A 104 25.05 18.23 -0.28
CA ARG A 104 23.70 18.37 -0.84
C ARG A 104 23.33 17.21 -1.76
N LEU A 105 24.21 16.81 -2.67
CA LEU A 105 23.99 15.65 -3.55
C LEU A 105 23.85 14.36 -2.73
N MET A 106 24.74 14.11 -1.78
CA MET A 106 24.64 12.93 -0.91
C MET A 106 23.32 12.88 -0.15
N ARG A 107 22.85 14.03 0.36
CA ARG A 107 21.57 14.11 1.06
C ARG A 107 20.38 13.87 0.12
N GLN A 108 20.44 14.36 -1.11
CA GLN A 108 19.41 14.12 -2.13
C GLN A 108 19.35 12.65 -2.56
N GLU A 109 20.50 12.02 -2.81
CA GLU A 109 20.57 10.60 -3.17
C GLU A 109 20.05 9.71 -2.03
N LEU A 110 20.36 10.06 -0.78
CA LEU A 110 19.80 9.39 0.39
C LEU A 110 18.29 9.59 0.52
N GLU A 111 17.79 10.79 0.26
CA GLU A 111 16.35 11.07 0.27
C GLU A 111 15.61 10.30 -0.83
N LEU A 112 16.19 10.21 -2.02
CA LEU A 112 15.67 9.43 -3.14
C LEU A 112 15.66 7.94 -2.81
N ALA A 113 16.80 7.40 -2.37
CA ALA A 113 16.93 5.99 -1.97
C ALA A 113 15.95 5.65 -0.84
N LYS A 114 15.79 6.54 0.14
CA LYS A 114 14.80 6.38 1.21
C LYS A 114 13.37 6.40 0.66
N ALA A 115 13.07 7.27 -0.31
CA ALA A 115 11.75 7.31 -0.93
C ALA A 115 11.46 6.03 -1.73
N GLU A 116 12.43 5.53 -2.49
CA GLU A 116 12.31 4.29 -3.26
C GLU A 116 12.12 3.08 -2.35
N ILE A 117 12.97 2.92 -1.33
CA ILE A 117 12.83 1.86 -0.32
C ILE A 117 11.46 1.94 0.37
N ARG A 118 10.97 3.15 0.70
CA ARG A 118 9.64 3.32 1.32
C ARG A 118 8.52 2.89 0.37
N GLN A 119 8.62 3.21 -0.91
CA GLN A 119 7.64 2.80 -1.91
C GLN A 119 7.64 1.27 -2.08
N GLU A 120 8.81 0.66 -2.21
CA GLU A 120 8.94 -0.79 -2.30
C GLU A 120 8.44 -1.49 -1.04
N ALA A 121 8.83 -1.02 0.15
CA ALA A 121 8.36 -1.54 1.43
C ALA A 121 6.84 -1.44 1.57
N THR A 122 6.23 -0.35 1.08
CA THR A 122 4.76 -0.19 1.10
C THR A 122 4.09 -1.18 0.15
N LYS A 123 4.62 -1.36 -1.06
CA LYS A 123 4.10 -2.33 -2.05
C LYS A 123 4.21 -3.75 -1.50
N ALA A 124 5.39 -4.13 -0.98
CA ALA A 124 5.62 -5.42 -0.36
C ALA A 124 4.73 -5.63 0.87
N GLY A 125 4.58 -4.62 1.72
CA GLY A 125 3.71 -4.64 2.89
C GLY A 125 2.24 -4.84 2.53
N LYS A 126 1.74 -4.17 1.48
CA LYS A 126 0.38 -4.37 0.97
C LYS A 126 0.21 -5.79 0.43
N ALA A 127 1.16 -6.29 -0.36
CA ALA A 127 1.12 -7.65 -0.90
C ALA A 127 1.13 -8.70 0.22
N ALA A 128 2.02 -8.56 1.20
CA ALA A 128 2.08 -9.42 2.37
C ALA A 128 0.78 -9.35 3.20
N GLY A 129 0.21 -8.15 3.39
CA GLY A 129 -1.08 -7.96 4.05
C GLY A 129 -2.22 -8.65 3.32
N MET A 130 -2.31 -8.53 1.99
CA MET A 130 -3.31 -9.21 1.17
C MET A 130 -3.15 -10.73 1.22
N LEU A 131 -1.92 -11.25 1.11
CA LEU A 131 -1.67 -12.69 1.24
C LEU A 131 -1.99 -13.22 2.63
N GLY A 132 -1.68 -12.47 3.68
CA GLY A 132 -2.04 -12.80 5.05
C GLY A 132 -3.56 -12.86 5.24
N ALA A 133 -4.28 -11.83 4.76
CA ALA A 133 -5.74 -11.80 4.79
C ALA A 133 -6.37 -12.94 3.98
N ALA A 134 -5.85 -13.24 2.79
CA ALA A 134 -6.30 -14.35 1.97
C ALA A 134 -6.06 -15.71 2.66
N GLY A 135 -4.90 -15.89 3.31
CA GLY A 135 -4.61 -17.07 4.11
C GLY A 135 -5.60 -17.25 5.27
N PHE A 136 -5.88 -16.17 6.01
CA PHE A 136 -6.87 -16.20 7.10
C PHE A 136 -8.29 -16.49 6.61
N ALA A 137 -8.73 -15.81 5.53
CA ALA A 137 -10.03 -16.05 4.93
C ALA A 137 -10.16 -17.49 4.41
N GLY A 138 -9.10 -18.02 3.79
CA GLY A 138 -9.02 -19.42 3.38
C GLY A 138 -9.13 -20.39 4.57
N TYR A 139 -8.44 -20.10 5.67
CA TYR A 139 -8.55 -20.89 6.90
C TYR A 139 -9.96 -20.85 7.51
N MET A 140 -10.59 -19.68 7.60
CA MET A 140 -11.98 -19.56 8.08
C MET A 140 -12.96 -20.32 7.17
N THR A 141 -12.78 -20.22 5.85
CA THR A 141 -13.58 -20.96 4.87
C THR A 141 -13.43 -22.46 5.05
N ALA A 142 -12.21 -22.96 5.24
CA ALA A 142 -11.92 -24.35 5.53
C ALA A 142 -12.63 -24.85 6.81
N VAL A 143 -12.62 -24.06 7.88
CA VAL A 143 -13.33 -24.38 9.13
C VAL A 143 -14.84 -24.46 8.90
N LEU A 144 -15.43 -23.45 8.25
CA LEU A 144 -16.87 -23.44 7.95
C LEU A 144 -17.28 -24.60 7.04
N LEU A 145 -16.49 -24.89 5.99
CA LEU A 145 -16.71 -26.05 5.13
C LEU A 145 -16.62 -27.36 5.90
N SER A 146 -15.74 -27.47 6.89
CA SER A 146 -15.63 -28.67 7.72
C SER A 146 -16.90 -28.91 8.52
N PHE A 147 -17.47 -27.86 9.13
CA PHE A 147 -18.76 -27.96 9.80
C PHE A 147 -19.89 -28.29 8.81
N ALA A 148 -19.95 -27.61 7.67
CA ALA A 148 -20.96 -27.87 6.64
C ALA A 148 -20.91 -29.33 6.15
N LEU A 149 -19.72 -29.87 5.89
CA LEU A 149 -19.55 -31.29 5.53
C LEU A 149 -19.97 -32.21 6.68
N ALA A 150 -19.54 -31.92 7.92
CA ALA A 150 -19.88 -32.77 9.06
C ALA A 150 -21.39 -32.82 9.30
N PHE A 151 -22.09 -31.69 9.24
CA PHE A 151 -23.56 -31.65 9.35
C PHE A 151 -24.25 -32.30 8.15
N GLY A 152 -23.76 -32.04 6.93
CA GLY A 152 -24.29 -32.62 5.70
C GLY A 152 -24.20 -34.15 5.70
N LEU A 153 -23.02 -34.71 5.97
CA LEU A 153 -22.81 -36.16 6.09
C LEU A 153 -23.51 -36.73 7.33
N GLY A 154 -23.56 -35.96 8.41
CA GLY A 154 -24.18 -36.36 9.67
C GLY A 154 -25.66 -36.72 9.51
N SER A 155 -26.35 -36.09 8.56
CA SER A 155 -27.74 -36.43 8.19
C SER A 155 -27.91 -37.84 7.64
N PHE A 156 -26.86 -38.46 7.08
CA PHE A 156 -26.95 -39.77 6.43
C PHE A 156 -26.42 -40.92 7.28
N MET A 157 -25.34 -40.68 8.04
CA MET A 157 -24.61 -41.73 8.76
C MET A 157 -24.36 -41.45 10.26
N GLY A 158 -24.94 -40.36 10.78
CA GLY A 158 -24.71 -39.91 12.14
C GLY A 158 -23.44 -39.04 12.26
N LEU A 159 -23.48 -38.11 13.21
CA LEU A 159 -22.47 -37.04 13.31
C LEU A 159 -21.07 -37.58 13.64
N GLY A 160 -20.96 -38.68 14.41
CA GLY A 160 -19.67 -39.28 14.77
C GLY A 160 -18.91 -39.87 13.58
N TRP A 161 -19.58 -40.59 12.69
CA TRP A 161 -18.96 -41.13 11.48
C TRP A 161 -18.65 -40.02 10.47
N ALA A 162 -19.52 -39.02 10.36
CA ALA A 162 -19.30 -37.86 9.51
C ALA A 162 -18.04 -37.07 9.89
N THR A 163 -17.83 -36.79 11.18
CA THR A 163 -16.61 -36.07 11.63
C THR A 163 -15.35 -36.90 11.44
N LEU A 164 -15.42 -38.23 11.57
CA LEU A 164 -14.31 -39.14 11.26
C LEU A 164 -13.91 -39.03 9.78
N VAL A 165 -14.88 -39.09 8.86
CA VAL A 165 -14.62 -38.94 7.41
C VAL A 165 -13.98 -37.58 7.10
N VAL A 166 -14.51 -36.50 7.68
CA VAL A 166 -13.94 -35.15 7.51
C VAL A 166 -12.51 -35.08 8.06
N ALA A 167 -12.25 -35.70 9.22
CA ALA A 167 -10.91 -35.75 9.82
C ALA A 167 -9.91 -36.51 8.92
N VAL A 168 -10.31 -37.64 8.32
CA VAL A 168 -9.47 -38.39 7.38
C VAL A 168 -9.18 -37.57 6.12
N LEU A 169 -10.18 -36.88 5.58
CA LEU A 169 -10.01 -36.00 4.42
C LEU A 169 -8.97 -34.90 4.68
N TRP A 170 -9.07 -34.22 5.83
CA TRP A 170 -8.08 -33.23 6.25
C TRP A 170 -6.71 -33.85 6.55
N GLY A 171 -6.67 -35.05 7.13
CA GLY A 171 -5.43 -35.77 7.38
C GLY A 171 -4.65 -36.06 6.10
N ILE A 172 -5.34 -36.53 5.05
CA ILE A 172 -4.73 -36.77 3.73
C ILE A 172 -4.25 -35.46 3.11
N GLY A 173 -5.10 -34.43 3.10
CA GLY A 173 -4.74 -33.11 2.58
C GLY A 173 -3.54 -32.49 3.30
N GLY A 174 -3.54 -32.53 4.64
CA GLY A 174 -2.47 -32.04 5.50
C GLY A 174 -1.16 -32.80 5.30
N PHE A 175 -1.22 -34.13 5.16
CA PHE A 175 -0.04 -34.93 4.85
C PHE A 175 0.57 -34.59 3.48
N ALA A 176 -0.26 -34.41 2.45
CA ALA A 176 0.19 -33.99 1.12
C ALA A 176 0.83 -32.59 1.13
N LEU A 177 0.22 -31.65 1.86
CA LEU A 177 0.75 -30.29 2.00
C LEU A 177 2.08 -30.28 2.77
N TYR A 178 2.15 -31.00 3.89
CA TYR A 178 3.36 -31.14 4.69
C TYR A 178 4.50 -31.76 3.88
N SER A 179 4.24 -32.87 3.19
CA SER A 179 5.26 -33.57 2.40
C SER A 179 5.80 -32.69 1.27
N THR A 180 4.91 -32.00 0.54
CA THR A 180 5.30 -31.06 -0.53
C THR A 180 6.07 -29.87 0.02
N GLY A 181 5.59 -29.25 1.10
CA GLY A 181 6.26 -28.13 1.76
C GLY A 181 7.64 -28.52 2.28
N ARG A 182 7.74 -29.67 2.94
CA ARG A 182 9.01 -30.22 3.44
C ARG A 182 9.98 -30.52 2.29
N ALA A 183 9.51 -31.08 1.19
CA ALA A 183 10.34 -31.35 0.01
C ALA A 183 10.86 -30.05 -0.64
N ARG A 184 10.04 -29.00 -0.70
CA ARG A 184 10.45 -27.69 -1.22
C ARG A 184 11.46 -27.01 -0.29
N LEU A 185 11.21 -27.01 1.02
CA LEU A 185 12.14 -26.42 2.00
C LEU A 185 13.51 -27.09 1.98
N ARG A 186 13.57 -28.42 1.79
CA ARG A 186 14.83 -29.14 1.66
C ARG A 186 15.66 -28.75 0.43
N LYS A 187 15.06 -28.12 -0.57
CA LYS A 187 15.75 -27.65 -1.79
C LYS A 187 16.22 -26.20 -1.68
N VAL A 188 15.80 -25.46 -0.66
CA VAL A 188 16.24 -24.08 -0.45
C VAL A 188 17.56 -24.11 0.31
N ASN A 189 18.66 -23.71 -0.32
CA ASN A 189 19.94 -23.51 0.36
C ASN A 189 19.92 -22.16 1.11
N PRO A 190 19.97 -22.15 2.45
CA PRO A 190 19.88 -20.91 3.23
C PRO A 190 21.20 -20.11 3.26
N LYS A 191 22.30 -20.66 2.73
CA LYS A 191 23.57 -19.96 2.59
C LYS A 191 23.75 -19.52 1.13
N PRO A 192 23.76 -18.20 0.84
CA PRO A 192 24.18 -17.70 -0.45
C PRO A 192 25.70 -17.87 -0.57
N GLU A 193 26.13 -19.07 -0.95
CA GLU A 193 27.56 -19.45 -1.03
C GLU A 193 28.33 -18.49 -1.94
N ARG A 194 27.71 -18.07 -3.05
CA ARG A 194 28.29 -17.10 -3.99
C ARG A 194 28.48 -15.72 -3.37
N THR A 195 27.52 -15.21 -2.61
CA THR A 195 27.65 -13.91 -1.94
C THR A 195 28.72 -13.95 -0.86
N ILE A 196 28.84 -15.07 -0.13
CA ILE A 196 29.88 -15.23 0.88
C ILE A 196 31.26 -15.37 0.23
N GLU A 197 31.37 -16.04 -0.92
CA GLU A 197 32.63 -16.10 -1.69
C GLU A 197 33.05 -14.73 -2.21
N THR A 198 32.16 -13.98 -2.85
CA THR A 198 32.47 -12.63 -3.34
C THR A 198 32.90 -11.69 -2.21
N LEU A 199 32.21 -11.71 -1.06
CA LEU A 199 32.60 -10.90 0.09
C LEU A 199 33.95 -11.33 0.71
N LYS A 200 34.35 -12.60 0.57
CA LYS A 200 35.68 -13.07 0.99
C LYS A 200 36.76 -12.63 0.02
N GLU A 201 36.52 -12.73 -1.29
CA GLU A 201 37.44 -12.26 -2.33
C GLU A 201 37.67 -10.74 -2.20
N ASP A 202 36.61 -9.96 -2.00
CA ASP A 202 36.70 -8.51 -1.78
C ASP A 202 37.49 -8.18 -0.50
N ALA A 203 37.27 -8.94 0.57
CA ALA A 203 38.00 -8.78 1.83
C ALA A 203 39.48 -9.19 1.72
N GLU A 204 39.80 -10.22 0.91
CA GLU A 204 41.18 -10.62 0.64
C GLU A 204 41.92 -9.58 -0.20
N TRP A 205 41.27 -9.02 -1.23
CA TRP A 205 41.84 -7.94 -2.04
C TRP A 205 42.13 -6.68 -1.21
N ALA A 206 41.22 -6.32 -0.29
CA ALA A 206 41.43 -5.19 0.63
C ALA A 206 42.56 -5.43 1.66
N ARG A 207 42.90 -6.69 1.97
CA ARG A 207 44.00 -7.05 2.89
C ARG A 207 45.36 -7.08 2.21
N HIS A 208 45.41 -7.28 0.90
CA HIS A 208 46.64 -7.28 0.11
C HIS A 208 46.57 -6.26 -1.04
N PRO A 209 46.52 -4.95 -0.73
CA PRO A 209 46.66 -3.94 -1.76
C PRO A 209 48.10 -4.00 -2.30
N THR A 210 48.27 -4.57 -3.48
CA THR A 210 49.53 -4.51 -4.22
C THR A 210 49.88 -3.04 -4.46
N LYS A 211 50.98 -2.59 -3.86
CA LYS A 211 51.58 -1.26 -4.08
C LYS A 211 52.22 -1.15 -5.46
#